data_AF-A0A828Y720-F1
#
_entry.id   AF-A0A828Y720-F1
#
_cell.length_a   1.000
_cell.length_b   1.000
_cell.length_c   1.000
_cell.angle_alpha   90.00
_cell.angle_beta   90.00
_cell.angle_gamma   90.00
#
_symmetry.space_group_name_H-M   'P 1'
#
loop_
_entity.id
_entity.type
_entity.pdbx_description
1 polymer ?
#
loop_
_entity_poly.entity_id
_entity_poly.type
_entity_poly.pdbx_seq_one_letter_code
_entity_poly.pdbx_strand_id
1 'polypeptide(L)'
;MELPELETYFQTLTDLTDAIAVVNSPYESDFDFDIGQLEQYFVDITSRPWETSDRDYFNLFSSHFTFHTKIVEEIIHEARRVLMPERRMYVKRLVAYHKHAEEWFAELQKKRRQFSQKDMVTA
;
A
#
# COMPACT_ATOMS: atom_id res chain seq x y z
N MET A 1 15.35 -9.38 -4.30
CA MET A 1 15.29 -8.31 -3.31
C MET A 1 15.49 -8.94 -1.96
N GLU A 2 16.40 -8.42 -1.16
CA GLU A 2 16.74 -8.92 0.18
C GLU A 2 15.87 -8.26 1.26
N LEU A 3 15.80 -8.82 2.47
CA LEU A 3 15.02 -8.25 3.60
C LEU A 3 15.38 -6.76 3.88
N PRO A 4 16.66 -6.33 3.93
CA PRO A 4 17.00 -4.93 4.17
C PRO A 4 16.58 -3.99 3.03
N GLU A 5 16.55 -4.51 1.81
CA GLU A 5 16.03 -3.76 0.66
C GLU A 5 14.52 -3.58 0.77
N LEU A 6 13.80 -4.54 1.35
CA LEU A 6 12.35 -4.44 1.58
C LEU A 6 12.01 -3.38 2.65
N GLU A 7 12.81 -3.27 3.71
CA GLU A 7 12.61 -2.21 4.71
C GLU A 7 12.82 -0.81 4.12
N THR A 8 13.91 -0.63 3.35
CA THR A 8 14.18 0.62 2.63
C THR A 8 13.07 0.94 1.62
N TYR A 9 12.59 -0.09 0.95
CA TYR A 9 11.46 -0.01 0.04
C TYR A 9 10.21 0.48 0.79
N PHE A 10 9.84 -0.12 1.92
CA PHE A 10 8.67 0.37 2.67
C PHE A 10 8.88 1.73 3.35
N GLN A 11 10.12 2.14 3.64
CA GLN A 11 10.38 3.51 4.08
C GLN A 11 9.99 4.53 3.01
N THR A 12 10.27 4.24 1.73
CA THR A 12 9.83 5.11 0.62
C THR A 12 8.31 5.24 0.59
N LEU A 13 7.59 4.16 0.90
CA LEU A 13 6.14 4.16 0.94
C LEU A 13 5.60 5.01 2.10
N THR A 14 6.24 4.92 3.27
CA THR A 14 5.95 5.76 4.44
C THR A 14 6.15 7.24 4.10
N ASP A 15 7.29 7.60 3.50
CA ASP A 15 7.61 8.99 3.16
C ASP A 15 6.56 9.58 2.18
N LEU A 16 6.11 8.77 1.20
CA LEU A 16 5.04 9.16 0.28
C LEU A 16 3.70 9.35 1.01
N THR A 17 3.34 8.44 1.93
CA THR A 17 2.09 8.59 2.70
C THR A 17 2.12 9.79 3.64
N ASP A 18 3.26 10.13 4.22
CA ASP A 18 3.43 11.30 5.09
C ASP A 18 3.27 12.61 4.30
N ALA A 19 3.81 12.67 3.08
CA ALA A 19 3.60 13.81 2.18
C ALA A 19 2.12 13.99 1.79
N ILE A 20 1.37 12.89 1.69
CA ILE A 20 -0.07 12.92 1.38
C ILE A 20 -0.93 13.23 2.62
N ALA A 21 -0.46 12.91 3.84
CA ALA A 21 -1.23 13.04 5.07
C ALA A 21 -1.74 14.47 5.32
N VAL A 22 -1.06 15.48 4.78
CA VAL A 22 -1.45 16.89 4.86
C VAL A 22 -2.60 17.28 3.91
N VAL A 23 -3.24 16.33 3.22
CA VAL A 23 -4.39 16.55 2.30
C VAL A 23 -5.61 17.21 2.97
N ASN A 24 -5.70 17.11 4.29
CA ASN A 24 -6.74 17.76 5.11
C ASN A 24 -6.32 19.15 5.64
N SER A 25 -5.16 19.65 5.22
CA SER A 25 -4.56 20.88 5.71
C SER A 25 -4.57 21.98 4.63
N PRO A 26 -4.45 23.26 5.02
CA PRO A 26 -4.34 24.38 4.08
C PRO A 26 -2.94 24.50 3.45
N TYR A 27 -1.97 23.65 3.80
CA TYR A 27 -0.63 23.74 3.26
C TYR A 27 -0.59 23.42 1.76
N GLU A 28 0.30 24.10 1.04
CA GLU A 28 0.56 23.80 -0.36
C GLU A 28 1.29 22.46 -0.47
N SER A 29 0.81 21.60 -1.36
CA SER A 29 1.37 20.28 -1.63
C SER A 29 0.98 19.86 -3.03
N ASP A 30 1.85 19.11 -3.71
CA ASP A 30 1.62 18.60 -5.05
C ASP A 30 0.98 17.20 -4.98
N PHE A 31 -0.28 17.16 -4.56
CA PHE A 31 -1.00 15.88 -4.38
C PHE A 31 -1.18 15.11 -5.69
N ASP A 32 -1.14 15.77 -6.84
CA ASP A 32 -1.19 15.06 -8.11
C ASP A 32 0.08 14.24 -8.34
N PHE A 33 1.24 14.84 -8.07
CA PHE A 33 2.53 14.16 -8.08
C PHE A 33 2.61 13.08 -7.00
N ASP A 34 2.33 13.42 -5.74
CA ASP A 34 2.53 12.50 -4.61
C ASP A 34 1.63 11.26 -4.71
N ILE A 35 0.35 11.45 -5.06
CA ILE A 35 -0.58 10.32 -5.26
C ILE A 35 -0.21 9.55 -6.54
N GLY A 36 0.27 10.23 -7.59
CA GLY A 36 0.79 9.55 -8.78
C GLY A 36 1.99 8.63 -8.47
N GLN A 37 2.90 9.09 -7.61
CA GLN A 37 4.04 8.29 -7.15
C GLN A 37 3.57 7.09 -6.31
N LEU A 38 2.59 7.29 -5.42
CA LEU A 38 1.99 6.22 -4.64
C LEU A 38 1.33 5.14 -5.53
N GLU A 39 0.59 5.57 -6.56
CA GLU A 39 -0.03 4.68 -7.55
C GLU A 39 1.01 3.90 -8.35
N GLN A 40 2.07 4.57 -8.81
CA GLN A 40 3.18 3.94 -9.52
C GLN A 40 3.91 2.90 -8.64
N TYR A 41 4.05 3.20 -7.36
CA TYR A 41 4.63 2.28 -6.39
C TYR A 41 3.80 1.01 -6.21
N PHE A 42 2.47 1.16 -6.20
CA PHE A 42 1.57 0.01 -6.14
C PHE A 42 1.64 -0.85 -7.40
N VAL A 43 1.80 -0.24 -8.59
CA VAL A 43 2.09 -1.00 -9.82
C VAL A 43 3.36 -1.82 -9.68
N ASP A 44 4.44 -1.24 -9.16
CA ASP A 44 5.69 -1.99 -8.93
C ASP A 44 5.49 -3.13 -7.92
N ILE A 45 4.84 -2.86 -6.78
CA ILE A 45 4.51 -3.88 -5.77
C ILE A 45 3.74 -5.03 -6.43
N THR A 46 2.67 -4.74 -7.16
CA THR A 46 1.77 -5.77 -7.72
C THR A 46 2.40 -6.59 -8.85
N SER A 47 3.48 -6.09 -9.47
CA SER A 47 4.21 -6.79 -10.53
C SER A 47 5.16 -7.89 -10.03
N ARG A 48 5.45 -7.93 -8.72
CA ARG A 48 6.44 -8.83 -8.13
C ARG A 48 5.84 -10.19 -7.77
N PRO A 49 6.63 -11.28 -7.88
CA PRO A 49 6.16 -12.65 -7.65
C PRO A 49 6.15 -13.02 -6.16
N TRP A 50 5.34 -12.32 -5.36
CA TRP A 50 5.25 -12.52 -3.91
C TRP A 50 4.78 -13.92 -3.52
N GLU A 51 3.91 -14.54 -4.33
CA GLU A 51 3.37 -15.87 -4.06
C GLU A 51 4.44 -16.96 -4.04
N THR A 52 5.59 -16.76 -4.70
CA THR A 52 6.72 -17.68 -4.73
C THR A 52 7.91 -17.22 -3.91
N SER A 53 7.83 -16.08 -3.21
CA SER A 53 8.96 -15.59 -2.41
C SER A 53 9.22 -16.47 -1.18
N ASP A 54 10.38 -16.30 -0.57
CA ASP A 54 10.66 -16.93 0.74
C ASP A 54 9.58 -16.57 1.78
N ARG A 55 9.35 -17.46 2.75
CA ARG A 55 8.30 -17.31 3.77
C ARG A 55 8.54 -16.11 4.68
N ASP A 56 9.75 -15.94 5.18
CA ASP A 56 10.05 -14.84 6.11
C ASP A 56 10.01 -13.51 5.37
N TYR A 57 10.48 -13.50 4.13
CA TYR A 57 10.35 -12.37 3.23
C TYR A 57 8.89 -11.98 2.96
N PHE A 58 8.02 -12.95 2.65
CA PHE A 58 6.59 -12.72 2.44
C PHE A 58 5.90 -12.20 3.72
N ASN A 59 6.27 -12.72 4.89
CA ASN A 59 5.71 -12.29 6.16
C ASN A 59 6.09 -10.83 6.47
N LEU A 60 7.35 -10.47 6.25
CA LEU A 60 7.81 -9.09 6.42
C LEU A 60 7.06 -8.15 5.46
N PHE A 61 6.99 -8.50 4.18
CA PHE A 61 6.20 -7.78 3.18
C PHE A 61 4.75 -7.59 3.63
N SER A 62 4.10 -8.67 4.06
CA SER A 62 2.70 -8.67 4.47
C SER A 62 2.46 -7.75 5.67
N SER A 63 3.38 -7.73 6.63
CA SER A 63 3.33 -6.85 7.80
C SER A 63 3.39 -5.37 7.37
N HIS A 64 4.39 -5.01 6.57
CA HIS A 64 4.52 -3.63 6.10
C HIS A 64 3.37 -3.19 5.20
N PHE A 65 2.93 -4.05 4.28
CA PHE A 65 1.82 -3.71 3.38
C PHE A 65 0.52 -3.52 4.14
N THR A 66 0.26 -4.33 5.18
CA THR A 66 -0.90 -4.14 6.08
C THR A 66 -0.81 -2.82 6.84
N PHE A 67 0.39 -2.46 7.31
CA PHE A 67 0.59 -1.18 7.99
C PHE A 67 0.32 -0.01 7.05
N HIS A 68 0.87 -0.06 5.84
CA HIS A 68 0.64 0.93 4.79
C HIS A 68 -0.85 1.15 4.49
N THR A 69 -1.62 0.08 4.24
CA THR A 69 -3.04 0.23 3.91
C THR A 69 -3.81 0.89 5.06
N LYS A 70 -3.47 0.59 6.32
CA LYS A 70 -4.06 1.25 7.49
C LYS A 70 -3.74 2.75 7.57
N ILE A 71 -2.50 3.15 7.31
CA ILE A 71 -2.14 4.58 7.27
C ILE A 71 -2.95 5.31 6.20
N VAL A 72 -3.10 4.72 5.01
CA VAL A 72 -3.93 5.31 3.95
C VAL A 72 -5.40 5.41 4.38
N GLU A 73 -5.94 4.40 5.06
CA GLU A 73 -7.30 4.44 5.64
C GLU A 73 -7.47 5.62 6.62
N GLU A 74 -6.51 5.81 7.52
CA GLU A 74 -6.50 6.89 8.51
C GLU A 74 -6.48 8.27 7.84
N ILE A 75 -5.60 8.47 6.85
CA ILE A 75 -5.54 9.71 6.06
C ILE A 75 -6.88 10.01 5.39
N ILE A 76 -7.51 9.01 4.77
CA ILE A 76 -8.83 9.16 4.13
C ILE A 76 -9.88 9.57 5.16
N HIS A 77 -9.88 8.94 6.34
CA HIS A 77 -10.85 9.22 7.40
C HIS A 77 -10.70 10.64 7.93
N GLU A 78 -9.48 11.08 8.18
CA GLU A 78 -9.20 12.44 8.62
C GLU A 78 -9.56 13.50 7.57
N ALA A 79 -9.23 13.25 6.30
CA ALA A 79 -9.61 14.15 5.20
C ALA A 79 -11.12 14.29 5.05
N ARG A 80 -11.86 13.20 5.25
CA ARG A 80 -13.33 13.19 5.24
C ARG A 80 -13.97 13.88 6.44
N ARG A 81 -13.23 14.15 7.53
CA ARG A 81 -13.74 14.92 8.68
C ARG A 81 -13.69 16.43 8.43
N VAL A 82 -12.65 16.92 7.76
CA VAL A 82 -12.46 18.36 7.49
C VAL A 82 -13.21 18.81 6.22
N LEU A 83 -13.30 17.94 5.21
CA LEU A 83 -14.06 18.15 3.96
C LEU A 83 -13.70 19.44 3.20
N MET A 84 -12.41 19.64 2.88
CA MET A 84 -11.98 20.70 1.95
C MET A 84 -12.46 20.40 0.51
N PRO A 85 -13.40 21.17 -0.08
CA PRO A 85 -13.99 20.83 -1.38
C PRO A 85 -12.98 20.70 -2.52
N GLU A 86 -11.96 21.55 -2.52
CA GLU A 86 -10.86 21.59 -3.49
C GLU A 86 -9.96 20.34 -3.42
N ARG A 87 -9.90 19.66 -2.26
CA ARG A 87 -9.12 18.43 -2.08
C ARG A 87 -9.93 17.15 -2.31
N ARG A 88 -11.24 17.27 -2.58
CA ARG A 88 -12.15 16.13 -2.75
C ARG A 88 -11.69 15.15 -3.84
N MET A 89 -11.06 15.62 -4.91
CA MET A 89 -10.58 14.75 -5.99
C MET A 89 -9.45 13.83 -5.53
N TYR A 90 -8.53 14.35 -4.72
CA TYR A 90 -7.40 13.59 -4.17
C TYR A 90 -7.87 12.53 -3.17
N VAL A 91 -8.80 12.90 -2.29
CA VAL A 91 -9.42 11.95 -1.35
C VAL A 91 -10.13 10.82 -2.10
N LYS A 92 -10.79 11.10 -3.24
CA LYS A 92 -11.39 10.06 -4.09
C LYS A 92 -10.34 9.12 -4.69
N ARG A 93 -9.20 9.65 -5.16
CA ARG A 93 -8.08 8.84 -5.65
C ARG A 93 -7.54 7.92 -4.55
N LEU A 94 -7.33 8.44 -3.34
CA LEU A 94 -6.88 7.65 -2.18
C LEU A 94 -7.87 6.53 -1.83
N VAL A 95 -9.17 6.80 -1.88
CA VAL A 95 -10.21 5.78 -1.64
C VAL A 95 -10.16 4.68 -2.69
N ALA A 96 -9.98 5.03 -3.97
CA ALA A 96 -9.86 4.05 -5.05
C ALA A 96 -8.58 3.22 -4.89
N TYR A 97 -7.45 3.88 -4.58
CA TYR A 97 -6.18 3.24 -4.27
C TYR A 97 -6.31 2.24 -3.12
N HIS A 98 -6.85 2.68 -1.97
CA HIS A 98 -7.00 1.85 -0.77
C HIS A 98 -7.81 0.60 -1.07
N LYS A 99 -8.97 0.78 -1.73
CA LYS A 99 -9.83 -0.33 -2.12
C LYS A 99 -9.09 -1.34 -3.01
N HIS A 100 -8.40 -0.87 -4.06
CA HIS A 100 -7.67 -1.75 -4.96
C HIS A 100 -6.52 -2.47 -4.24
N ALA A 101 -5.81 -1.79 -3.35
CA ALA A 101 -4.73 -2.36 -2.54
C ALA A 101 -5.23 -3.47 -1.62
N GLU A 102 -6.33 -3.25 -0.89
CA GLU A 102 -6.94 -4.26 -0.02
C GLU A 102 -7.43 -5.48 -0.80
N GLU A 103 -8.16 -5.26 -1.90
CA GLU A 103 -8.68 -6.34 -2.76
C GLU A 103 -7.54 -7.19 -3.32
N TRP A 104 -6.50 -6.56 -3.86
CA TRP A 104 -5.33 -7.26 -4.37
C TRP A 104 -4.61 -8.05 -3.28
N PHE A 105 -4.39 -7.45 -2.12
CA PHE A 105 -3.64 -8.09 -1.04
C PHE A 105 -4.40 -9.28 -0.43
N ALA A 106 -5.72 -9.17 -0.30
CA ALA A 106 -6.56 -10.30 0.11
C ALA A 106 -6.45 -11.47 -0.87
N GLU A 107 -6.45 -11.21 -2.18
CA GLU A 107 -6.25 -12.25 -3.19
C GLU A 107 -4.84 -12.84 -3.16
N LEU A 108 -3.81 -12.02 -2.96
CA LEU A 108 -2.44 -12.51 -2.80
C LEU A 108 -2.31 -13.44 -1.59
N GLN A 109 -2.87 -13.06 -0.45
CA GLN A 109 -2.87 -13.91 0.75
C GLN A 109 -3.60 -15.24 0.52
N LYS A 110 -4.71 -15.26 -0.23
CA LYS A 110 -5.40 -16.50 -0.61
C LYS A 110 -4.51 -17.38 -1.48
N LYS A 111 -3.88 -16.81 -2.51
CA LYS A 111 -2.94 -17.52 -3.40
C LYS A 111 -1.77 -18.12 -2.63
N ARG A 112 -1.19 -17.35 -1.69
CA ARG A 112 -0.08 -17.82 -0.84
C ARG A 112 -0.48 -19.02 0.02
N ARG A 113 -1.67 -19.01 0.62
CA ARG A 113 -2.18 -20.16 1.40
C ARG A 113 -2.33 -21.41 0.54
N GLN A 114 -2.83 -21.26 -0.70
CA GLN A 114 -2.97 -22.38 -1.64
C GLN A 114 -1.60 -22.92 -2.08
N PHE A 115 -0.62 -22.05 -2.30
CA PHE A 115 0.74 -22.44 -2.65
C PHE A 115 1.39 -23.27 -1.53
N SER A 116 1.34 -22.77 -0.29
CA SER A 116 1.88 -23.47 0.87
C SER A 116 1.24 -24.84 1.13
N GLN A 117 -0.04 -25.02 0.78
CA GLN A 117 -0.70 -26.33 0.89
C GLN A 117 -0.24 -27.33 -0.17
N LYS A 118 0.06 -26.86 -1.39
CA LYS A 118 0.57 -27.73 -2.46
C LYS A 118 1.96 -28.26 -2.14
N ASP A 119 2.84 -27.41 -1.60
CA ASP A 119 4.20 -27.83 -1.21
C ASP A 119 4.20 -28.94 -0.15
N MET A 120 3.22 -28.94 0.77
CA MET A 120 3.07 -29.99 1.78
C MET A 120 2.54 -31.32 1.25
N VAL A 121 1.93 -31.36 0.06
CA VAL A 121 1.37 -32.58 -0.54
C VAL A 121 2.37 -33.26 -1.47
N THR A 122 3.38 -32.53 -1.95
CA THR A 122 4.44 -33.03 -2.84
C THR A 122 5.78 -33.33 -2.16
N ALA A 123 5.88 -33.10 -0.84
CA ALA A 123 7.04 -33.44 -0.01
C ALA A 123 6.78 -34.71 0.81
#